data_AF-A0A3B9U4Q9-F1
#
_entry.id   AF-A0A3B9U4Q9-F1
#
_cell.length_a   1.000
_cell.length_b   1.000
_cell.length_c   1.000
_cell.angle_alpha   90.00
_cell.angle_beta   90.00
_cell.angle_gamma   90.00
#
_symmetry.space_group_name_H-M   'P 1'
#
loop_
_entity.id
_entity.type
_entity.pdbx_description
1 polymer ?
#
loop_
_entity_poly.entity_id
_entity_poly.type
_entity_poly.pdbx_seq_one_letter_code
_entity_poly.pdbx_strand_id
1 'polypeptide(L)'
;MNKILIIGDIMGRPGRLALSQVLPLWKTEYQPDVVIGNVENLTHGKGIIARHIEDLNAIGFDVYTSGNHVFDSGPRAEECFEKFHNIVRPANYLTLDDSFSSPPFQGGV
;
A
#
# COMPACT_ATOMS: atom_id res chain seq x y z
N MET A 1 -15.22 -10.34 -19.39
CA MET A 1 -15.12 -8.92 -18.98
C MET A 1 -14.38 -8.90 -17.67
N ASN A 2 -13.29 -8.14 -17.57
CA ASN A 2 -12.46 -8.14 -16.37
C ASN A 2 -13.10 -7.26 -15.28
N LYS A 3 -13.14 -7.73 -14.05
CA LYS A 3 -13.66 -7.05 -12.86
C LYS A 3 -12.51 -6.72 -11.92
N ILE A 4 -12.41 -5.44 -11.54
CA ILE A 4 -11.38 -4.95 -10.65
C ILE A 4 -12.05 -4.39 -9.40
N LEU A 5 -11.60 -4.82 -8.22
CA LEU A 5 -12.00 -4.27 -6.93
C LEU A 5 -10.87 -3.39 -6.42
N ILE A 6 -11.14 -2.09 -6.21
CA ILE A 6 -10.16 -1.13 -5.70
C ILE A 6 -10.60 -0.67 -4.31
N ILE A 7 -9.73 -0.87 -3.34
CA ILE A 7 -9.90 -0.43 -1.96
C ILE A 7 -9.03 0.81 -1.76
N GLY A 8 -9.64 1.87 -1.22
CA GLY A 8 -8.90 3.07 -0.82
C GLY A 8 -7.96 2.81 0.36
N ASP A 9 -7.55 3.88 1.03
CA ASP A 9 -6.58 3.83 2.12
C ASP A 9 -6.93 2.83 3.22
N ILE A 10 -6.08 1.82 3.37
CA ILE A 10 -6.21 0.83 4.43
C ILE A 10 -5.60 1.41 5.71
N MET A 11 -6.48 1.98 6.53
CA MET A 11 -6.10 2.70 7.75
C MET A 11 -5.79 1.77 8.92
N GLY A 12 -4.51 1.50 9.15
CA GLY A 12 -4.03 0.86 10.38
C GLY A 12 -4.69 -0.48 10.71
N ARG A 13 -4.68 -0.82 12.00
CA ARG A 13 -5.33 -2.03 12.52
C ARG A 13 -6.83 -2.09 12.22
N PRO A 14 -7.62 -1.00 12.36
CA PRO A 14 -9.05 -1.03 12.06
C PRO A 14 -9.33 -1.41 10.60
N GLY A 15 -8.61 -0.83 9.64
CA GLY A 15 -8.76 -1.14 8.21
C GLY A 15 -8.44 -2.61 7.91
N ARG A 16 -7.33 -3.13 8.45
CA ARG A 16 -6.98 -4.56 8.29
C ARG A 16 -8.02 -5.50 8.88
N LEU A 17 -8.52 -5.21 10.08
CA LEU A 17 -9.53 -6.05 10.74
C LEU A 17 -10.88 -6.03 10.02
N ALA A 18 -11.27 -4.87 9.47
CA ALA A 18 -12.49 -4.78 8.67
C ALA A 18 -12.34 -5.63 7.40
N LEU A 19 -11.24 -5.45 6.67
CA LEU A 19 -10.98 -6.17 5.41
C LEU A 19 -10.82 -7.67 5.60
N SER A 20 -10.23 -8.12 6.70
CA SER A 20 -10.13 -9.56 6.98
C SER A 20 -11.50 -10.25 7.16
N GLN A 21 -12.55 -9.47 7.45
CA GLN A 21 -13.92 -9.96 7.57
C GLN A 21 -14.71 -9.80 6.27
N VAL A 22 -14.58 -8.65 5.58
CA VAL A 22 -15.45 -8.32 4.43
C VAL A 22 -14.89 -8.76 3.09
N LEU A 23 -13.56 -8.74 2.89
CA LEU A 23 -12.98 -9.02 1.57
C LEU A 23 -13.26 -10.45 1.09
N PRO A 24 -13.16 -11.51 1.92
CA PRO A 24 -13.51 -12.86 1.48
C PRO A 24 -14.98 -12.98 1.01
N LEU A 25 -15.89 -12.24 1.64
CA LEU A 25 -17.31 -12.21 1.26
C LEU A 25 -17.47 -11.51 -0.09
N TRP A 26 -16.84 -10.35 -0.28
CA TRP A 26 -16.86 -9.60 -1.53
C TRP A 26 -16.19 -10.34 -2.68
N LYS A 27 -15.14 -11.11 -2.42
CA LYS A 27 -14.52 -11.99 -3.42
C LYS A 27 -15.50 -13.07 -3.89
N THR A 28 -16.33 -13.59 -2.99
CA THR A 28 -17.36 -14.59 -3.34
C THR A 28 -18.52 -13.95 -4.10
N GLU A 29 -18.99 -12.79 -3.66
CA GLU A 29 -20.15 -12.08 -4.24
C GLU A 29 -19.83 -11.48 -5.60
N TYR A 30 -18.75 -10.70 -5.69
CA TYR A 30 -18.42 -9.93 -6.89
C TYR A 30 -17.46 -10.66 -7.83
N GLN A 31 -16.74 -11.69 -7.35
CA GLN A 31 -15.74 -12.45 -8.11
C GLN A 31 -14.80 -11.52 -8.91
N PRO A 32 -14.07 -10.60 -8.26
CA PRO A 32 -13.11 -9.76 -8.95
C PRO A 32 -11.94 -10.59 -9.47
N ASP A 33 -11.42 -10.24 -10.65
CA ASP A 33 -10.22 -10.85 -11.23
C ASP A 33 -8.94 -10.30 -10.59
N VAL A 34 -9.00 -9.05 -10.08
CA VAL A 34 -7.89 -8.38 -9.39
C VAL A 34 -8.43 -7.52 -8.24
N VAL A 35 -7.79 -7.59 -7.09
CA VAL A 35 -8.04 -6.77 -5.89
C VAL A 35 -6.83 -5.87 -5.63
N ILE A 36 -7.07 -4.56 -5.65
CA ILE A 36 -6.06 -3.52 -5.44
C ILE A 36 -6.35 -2.80 -4.12
N GLY A 37 -5.33 -2.51 -3.30
CA GLY A 37 -5.47 -1.73 -2.06
C GLY A 37 -4.40 -0.67 -1.88
N ASN A 38 -4.77 0.53 -1.41
CA ASN A 38 -3.80 1.55 -0.99
C ASN A 38 -3.30 1.26 0.44
N VAL A 39 -1.98 1.08 0.58
CA VAL A 39 -1.34 0.71 1.86
C VAL A 39 -0.58 1.84 2.55
N GLU A 40 -0.68 3.10 2.10
CA GLU A 40 0.16 4.17 2.63
C GLU A 40 0.00 4.42 4.15
N ASN A 41 -1.16 4.07 4.70
CA ASN A 41 -1.52 4.27 6.11
C ASN A 41 -1.59 2.95 6.91
N LEU A 42 -0.98 1.87 6.39
CA LEU A 42 -1.18 0.51 6.90
C LEU A 42 -0.60 0.31 8.31
N THR A 43 0.51 0.94 8.68
CA THR A 43 1.19 0.71 9.96
C THR A 43 0.98 1.87 10.91
N HIS A 44 0.21 1.67 11.99
CA HIS A 44 -0.10 2.72 12.97
C HIS A 44 -0.59 4.05 12.36
N GLY A 45 -1.20 3.99 11.16
CA GLY A 45 -1.73 5.15 10.44
C GLY A 45 -0.77 5.80 9.44
N LYS A 46 0.51 5.40 9.36
CA LYS A 46 1.49 5.89 8.38
C LYS A 46 2.60 4.86 8.09
N GLY A 47 2.84 4.57 6.81
CA GLY A 47 3.87 3.64 6.35
C GLY A 47 3.48 2.17 6.38
N ILE A 48 4.42 1.32 5.97
CA ILE A 48 4.22 -0.12 5.75
C ILE A 48 5.31 -0.96 6.43
N ILE A 49 4.96 -2.18 6.82
CA ILE A 49 5.90 -3.21 7.27
C ILE A 49 5.51 -4.55 6.64
N ALA A 50 6.48 -5.45 6.46
CA ALA A 50 6.28 -6.69 5.72
C ALA A 50 5.15 -7.56 6.30
N ARG A 51 5.08 -7.69 7.63
CA ARG A 51 4.03 -8.45 8.31
C ARG A 51 2.62 -8.01 7.92
N HIS A 52 2.37 -6.70 7.81
CA HIS A 52 1.03 -6.21 7.50
C HIS A 52 0.66 -6.42 6.02
N ILE A 53 1.65 -6.42 5.12
CA ILE A 53 1.45 -6.79 3.72
C ILE A 53 1.14 -8.28 3.60
N GLU A 54 1.81 -9.15 4.37
CA GLU A 54 1.50 -10.58 4.44
C GLU A 54 0.07 -10.83 4.93
N ASP A 55 -0.39 -10.09 5.95
CA ASP A 55 -1.78 -10.16 6.42
C ASP A 55 -2.78 -9.85 5.28
N LEU A 56 -2.47 -8.85 4.41
CA LEU A 56 -3.32 -8.49 3.27
C LEU A 56 -3.26 -9.53 2.14
N ASN A 57 -2.07 -10.08 1.86
CA ASN A 57 -1.90 -11.17 0.88
C ASN A 57 -2.74 -12.38 1.29
N ALA A 58 -2.75 -12.72 2.58
CA ALA A 58 -3.48 -13.87 3.12
C ALA A 58 -5.00 -13.76 2.95
N ILE A 59 -5.55 -12.55 2.85
CA ILE A 59 -6.99 -12.31 2.62
C ILE A 59 -7.32 -12.04 1.15
N GLY A 60 -6.31 -12.07 0.27
CA GLY A 60 -6.49 -12.13 -1.17
C GLY A 60 -6.45 -10.80 -1.91
N PHE A 61 -5.64 -9.85 -1.43
CA PHE A 61 -5.17 -8.72 -2.25
C PHE A 61 -4.12 -9.17 -3.27
N ASP A 62 -4.13 -8.57 -4.45
CA ASP A 62 -3.23 -8.93 -5.56
C ASP A 62 -2.16 -7.85 -5.80
N VAL A 63 -2.54 -6.56 -5.71
CA VAL A 63 -1.65 -5.42 -5.96
C VAL A 63 -1.85 -4.34 -4.90
N TYR A 64 -0.76 -3.67 -4.55
CA TYR A 64 -0.78 -2.57 -3.59
C TYR A 64 -0.32 -1.28 -4.24
N THR A 65 -1.14 -0.26 -4.12
CA THR A 65 -0.73 1.13 -4.35
C THR A 65 -0.30 1.77 -3.04
N SER A 66 0.38 2.91 -3.11
CA SER A 66 0.77 3.67 -1.93
C SER A 66 0.74 5.17 -2.20
N GLY A 67 1.28 5.97 -1.29
CA GLY A 67 1.16 7.42 -1.29
C GLY A 67 2.32 8.08 -0.56
N ASN A 68 2.07 9.29 -0.03
CA ASN A 68 3.11 10.12 0.56
C ASN A 68 3.64 9.57 1.90
N HIS A 69 2.89 8.72 2.58
CA HIS A 69 3.30 8.14 3.87
C HIS A 69 4.06 6.81 3.75
N VAL A 70 4.27 6.29 2.54
CA VAL A 70 4.78 4.90 2.37
C VAL A 70 6.16 4.68 3.00
N PHE A 71 7.00 5.71 3.04
CA PHE A 71 8.36 5.65 3.59
C PHE A 71 8.47 5.99 5.09
N ASP A 72 7.36 6.33 5.77
CA ASP A 72 7.40 6.78 7.18
C ASP A 72 7.87 5.68 8.15
N SER A 73 7.88 4.41 7.71
CA SER A 73 8.45 3.28 8.46
C SER A 73 9.96 3.04 8.22
N GLY A 74 10.62 3.91 7.46
CA GLY A 74 12.07 3.90 7.21
C GLY A 74 12.55 2.56 6.62
N PRO A 75 13.59 1.91 7.19
CA PRO A 75 14.13 0.66 6.67
C PRO A 75 13.10 -0.48 6.51
N ARG A 76 12.02 -0.47 7.32
CA ARG A 76 10.96 -1.48 7.19
C ARG A 76 10.10 -1.28 5.94
N ALA A 77 10.01 -0.05 5.43
CA ALA A 77 9.35 0.23 4.16
C ALA A 77 10.22 -0.24 2.99
N GLU A 78 11.54 -0.01 3.06
CA GLU A 78 12.51 -0.52 2.07
C GLU A 78 12.46 -2.05 1.98
N GLU A 79 12.44 -2.74 3.12
CA GLU A 79 12.24 -4.20 3.19
C GLU A 79 10.98 -4.64 2.43
N CYS A 80 9.88 -3.88 2.52
CA CYS A 80 8.66 -4.20 1.78
C CYS A 80 8.88 -4.15 0.26
N PHE A 81 9.55 -3.11 -0.25
CA PHE A 81 9.79 -2.97 -1.69
C PHE A 81 10.80 -3.99 -2.22
N GLU A 82 11.75 -4.45 -1.40
CA GLU A 82 12.66 -5.53 -1.75
C GLU A 82 11.95 -6.89 -1.75
N LYS A 83 11.06 -7.12 -0.79
CA LYS A 83 10.39 -8.41 -0.58
C LYS A 83 9.19 -8.63 -1.47
N PHE A 84 8.41 -7.60 -1.77
CA PHE A 84 7.14 -7.71 -2.48
C PHE A 84 7.19 -6.97 -3.81
N HIS A 85 7.05 -7.72 -4.91
CA HIS A 85 7.06 -7.18 -6.27
C HIS A 85 5.73 -6.51 -6.67
N ASN A 86 4.68 -6.68 -5.87
CA ASN A 86 3.33 -6.20 -6.15
C ASN A 86 2.97 -4.92 -5.38
N ILE A 87 3.96 -4.19 -4.85
CA ILE A 87 3.78 -2.87 -4.22
C ILE A 87 4.34 -1.80 -5.14
N VAL A 88 3.53 -0.82 -5.51
CA VAL A 88 3.96 0.36 -6.27
C VAL A 88 4.00 1.60 -5.37
N ARG A 89 5.03 2.43 -5.58
CA ARG A 89 5.19 3.76 -4.97
C ARG A 89 4.82 4.86 -5.95
N PRO A 90 4.55 6.10 -5.49
CA PRO A 90 4.37 7.21 -6.41
C PRO A 90 5.59 7.33 -7.33
N ALA A 91 5.34 7.28 -8.64
CA ALA A 91 6.37 7.22 -9.66
C ALA A 91 7.22 8.51 -9.73
N ASN A 92 6.69 9.61 -9.21
CA ASN A 92 7.31 10.94 -9.17
C ASN A 92 8.16 11.21 -7.92
N TYR A 93 8.51 10.18 -7.13
CA TYR A 93 9.55 10.32 -6.10
C TYR A 93 10.92 10.40 -6.78
N LEU A 94 11.59 11.53 -6.60
CA LEU A 94 12.95 11.77 -7.12
C LEU A 94 13.93 10.75 -6.53
N THR A 95 14.65 10.07 -7.41
CA THR A 95 15.88 9.35 -7.04
C THR A 95 17.00 10.38 -6.87
N LEU A 96 17.69 10.37 -5.73
CA LEU A 96 18.81 11.29 -5.42
C LEU A 96 20.01 11.16 -6.37
N ASP A 97 19.95 10.23 -7.32
CA ASP A 97 20.88 10.01 -8.44
C ASP A 97 20.80 11.13 -9.49
N ASP A 98 19.63 11.73 -9.68
CA ASP A 98 19.37 12.65 -10.79
C ASP A 98 19.85 14.07 -10.50
N SER A 99 21.17 14.28 -10.32
CA SER A 99 21.97 15.51 -10.53
C SER A 99 21.36 16.92 -10.30
N PHE A 100 20.28 17.05 -9.54
CA PHE A 100 19.60 18.31 -9.26
C PHE A 100 19.57 18.51 -7.75
N SER A 101 20.52 19.32 -7.29
CA SER A 101 20.36 20.15 -6.12
C SER A 101 19.09 21.00 -6.27
N SER A 102 17.98 20.54 -5.69
CA SER A 102 16.84 21.40 -5.39
C SER A 102 16.43 21.12 -3.95
N PRO A 103 16.18 22.14 -3.12
CA PRO A 103 15.91 21.96 -1.72
C PRO A 103 14.61 21.16 -1.54
N PRO A 104 14.47 20.40 -0.42
CA PRO A 104 13.29 19.60 -0.18
C PRO A 104 12.05 20.50 -0.23
N PHE A 105 11.02 19.98 -0.91
CA PHE A 105 9.68 20.54 -0.92
C PHE A 105 9.27 20.88 0.52
N GLN A 106 9.33 22.16 0.89
CA GLN A 106 8.78 22.63 2.16
C GLN A 106 7.27 22.64 2.00
N GLY A 107 6.63 21.53 2.38
CA GLY A 107 5.19 21.44 2.50
C GLY A 107 4.71 22.42 3.56
N GLY A 108 4.17 23.56 3.11
CA GLY A 108 3.34 24.43 3.90
C GLY A 108 1.87 24.07 3.69
N VAL A 109 1.21 23.65 4.77
CA VAL A 109 -0.18 23.96 5.10
C VAL A 109 -0.19 24.50 6.51
#